data_AF-A0A955NV96-F1
#
_entry.id   AF-A0A955NV96-F1
#
_cell.length_a   1.000
_cell.length_b   1.000
_cell.length_c   1.000
_cell.angle_alpha   90.00
_cell.angle_beta   90.00
_cell.angle_gamma   90.00
#
_symmetry.space_group_name_H-M   'P 1'
#
loop_
_entity.id
_entity.type
_entity.pdbx_description
1 polymer ?
#
loop_
_entity_poly.entity_id
_entity_poly.type
_entity_poly.pdbx_seq_one_letter_code
_entity_poly.pdbx_strand_id
1 'polypeptide(L)'
;AKPLRLVRIPAGTYMMGARDGQVGADLDEYPRHEVTIGYDFYIGQTEITQAQFYAVTGRVCNGPCSLPDHPLSLSLNSNSNSLNVFLEELNS
;
A
#
# COMPACT_ATOMS: atom_id res chain seq x y z
N ALA A 1 -9.33 -15.34 6.27
CA ALA A 1 -8.40 -14.19 6.36
C ALA A 1 -8.92 -13.23 7.42
N LYS A 2 -8.04 -12.47 8.09
CA LYS A 2 -8.50 -11.35 8.93
C LYS A 2 -9.17 -10.28 8.05
N PRO A 3 -10.31 -9.70 8.47
CA PRO A 3 -10.98 -8.64 7.72
C PRO A 3 -10.04 -7.46 7.45
N LEU A 4 -10.16 -6.83 6.29
CA LEU A 4 -9.41 -5.62 5.97
C LEU A 4 -9.85 -4.50 6.92
N ARG A 5 -8.91 -3.97 7.71
CA ARG A 5 -9.17 -2.84 8.60
C ARG A 5 -8.72 -1.56 7.94
N LEU A 6 -9.67 -0.69 7.65
CA LEU A 6 -9.43 0.63 7.08
C LEU A 6 -9.49 1.69 8.17
N VAL A 7 -8.57 2.65 8.11
CA VAL A 7 -8.53 3.81 8.99
C VAL A 7 -8.82 5.07 8.18
N ARG A 8 -9.68 5.95 8.71
CA ARG A 8 -9.98 7.25 8.11
C ARG A 8 -8.83 8.20 8.38
N ILE A 9 -8.32 8.82 7.33
CA ILE A 9 -7.39 9.95 7.39
C ILE A 9 -8.19 11.19 6.99
N PRO A 10 -8.30 12.21 7.87
CA PRO A 10 -9.00 13.43 7.54
C PRO A 10 -8.22 14.26 6.51
N ALA A 11 -8.95 15.08 5.76
CA ALA A 11 -8.37 16.11 4.90
C ALA A 11 -7.39 16.98 5.69
N GLY A 12 -6.28 17.37 5.06
CA GLY A 12 -5.26 18.15 5.72
C GLY A 12 -4.02 18.37 4.88
N THR A 13 -3.06 19.05 5.50
CA THR A 13 -1.81 19.46 4.89
C THR A 13 -0.65 18.94 5.72
N TYR A 14 0.37 18.38 5.06
CA TYR A 14 1.56 17.86 5.72
C TYR A 14 2.82 18.07 4.88
N MET A 15 3.98 17.97 5.52
CA MET A 15 5.27 18.03 4.82
C MET A 15 5.72 16.63 4.42
N MET A 16 5.94 16.42 3.12
CA MET A 16 6.46 15.17 2.55
C MET A 16 7.92 15.33 2.15
N GLY A 17 8.73 14.27 2.33
CA GLY A 17 10.15 14.25 2.03
C GLY A 17 11.06 14.46 3.26
N ALA A 18 12.36 14.30 3.05
CA ALA A 18 13.38 14.36 4.09
C ALA A 18 13.70 15.80 4.51
N ARG A 19 14.06 15.99 5.79
CA ARG A 19 14.57 17.30 6.26
C ARG A 19 15.97 17.53 5.73
N ASP A 20 16.35 18.79 5.49
CA ASP A 20 17.70 19.14 5.05
C ASP A 20 18.76 18.53 5.99
N GLY A 21 19.67 17.75 5.40
CA GLY A 21 20.74 17.07 6.14
C GLY A 21 20.29 15.87 6.98
N GLN A 22 19.09 15.33 6.74
CA GLN A 22 18.64 14.10 7.40
C GLN A 22 19.54 12.93 7.00
N VAL A 23 20.22 12.35 7.99
CA VAL A 23 21.11 11.21 7.79
C VAL A 23 20.31 10.00 7.31
N GLY A 24 20.76 9.39 6.22
CA GLY A 24 20.15 8.18 5.65
C GLY A 24 18.96 8.43 4.72
N ALA A 25 18.68 9.69 4.37
CA ALA A 25 17.71 10.00 3.32
C ALA A 25 18.35 9.86 1.93
N ASP A 26 17.62 9.25 1.00
CA ASP A 26 18.02 9.14 -0.39
C ASP A 26 17.80 10.46 -1.15
N LEU A 27 18.49 10.63 -2.29
CA LEU A 27 18.46 11.88 -3.06
C LEU A 27 17.06 12.21 -3.62
N ASP A 28 16.22 11.20 -3.82
CA ASP A 28 14.85 11.35 -4.32
C ASP A 28 13.82 11.69 -3.22
N GLU A 29 14.21 11.65 -1.95
CA GLU A 29 13.39 12.12 -0.83
C GLU A 29 13.41 13.66 -0.67
N TYR A 30 14.22 14.36 -1.47
CA TYR A 30 14.38 15.81 -1.46
C TYR A 30 13.80 16.48 -2.72
N PRO A 31 13.36 17.74 -2.65
CA PRO A 31 13.24 18.55 -1.45
C PRO A 31 11.95 18.24 -0.68
N ARG A 32 11.97 18.55 0.61
CA ARG A 32 10.75 18.54 1.43
C ARG A 32 9.76 19.57 0.90
N HIS A 33 8.52 19.16 0.67
CA HIS A 33 7.47 20.03 0.13
C HIS A 33 6.13 19.79 0.85
N GLU A 34 5.25 20.80 0.77
CA GLU A 34 3.92 20.73 1.36
C GLU A 34 2.95 19.99 0.42
N VAL A 35 2.19 19.04 0.97
CA VAL A 35 1.15 18.29 0.26
C VAL A 35 -0.17 18.52 0.97
N THR A 36 -1.20 18.91 0.21
CA THR A 36 -2.56 19.10 0.70
C THR A 36 -3.49 18.07 0.07
N ILE A 37 -4.16 17.28 0.91
CA ILE A 37 -5.23 16.37 0.51
C ILE A 37 -6.55 16.98 0.98
N GLY A 38 -7.35 17.47 0.05
CA GLY A 38 -8.57 18.24 0.33
C GLY A 38 -9.81 17.41 0.69
N TYR A 39 -9.67 16.10 0.88
CA TYR A 39 -10.76 15.20 1.19
C TYR A 39 -10.30 14.11 2.16
N ASP A 40 -11.27 13.57 2.89
CA ASP A 40 -11.03 12.42 3.74
C ASP A 40 -10.91 11.17 2.89
N PHE A 41 -9.99 10.28 3.27
CA PHE A 41 -9.84 8.98 2.62
C PHE A 41 -9.60 7.89 3.64
N TYR A 42 -9.73 6.65 3.21
CA TYR A 42 -9.48 5.47 4.03
C TYR A 42 -8.26 4.73 3.50
N ILE A 43 -7.36 4.30 4.38
CA ILE A 43 -6.20 3.48 4.04
C ILE A 43 -6.16 2.22 4.92
N GLY A 44 -5.60 1.14 4.40
CA GLY A 44 -5.35 -0.07 5.20
C GLY A 44 -4.47 0.24 6.40
N GLN A 45 -4.87 -0.24 7.58
CA GLN A 45 -4.07 -0.11 8.81
C GLN A 45 -2.73 -0.85 8.70
N THR A 46 -2.71 -1.92 7.90
CA THR A 46 -1.53 -2.76 7.64
C THR A 46 -1.42 -3.00 6.15
N GLU A 47 -0.24 -3.46 5.72
CA GLU A 47 -0.04 -3.98 4.38
C GLU A 47 -1.02 -5.13 4.08
N ILE A 48 -1.41 -5.26 2.81
CA ILE A 48 -2.30 -6.32 2.35
C ILE A 48 -1.59 -7.66 2.52
N THR A 49 -2.26 -8.63 3.16
CA THR A 49 -1.71 -9.97 3.33
C THR A 49 -1.95 -10.83 2.10
N GLN A 50 -1.14 -11.89 1.95
CA GLN A 50 -1.33 -12.89 0.90
C GLN A 50 -2.74 -13.48 0.88
N ALA A 51 -3.32 -13.77 2.05
CA ALA A 51 -4.67 -14.31 2.14
C ALA A 51 -5.76 -13.29 1.78
N GLN A 52 -5.54 -12.00 2.05
CA GLN A 52 -6.49 -10.94 1.66
C GLN A 52 -6.48 -10.73 0.14
N PHE A 53 -5.29 -10.70 -0.46
CA PHE A 53 -5.15 -10.60 -1.92
C PHE A 53 -5.81 -11.78 -2.65
N TYR A 54 -5.61 -13.00 -2.15
CA TYR A 54 -6.27 -14.19 -2.69
C TYR A 54 -7.79 -14.14 -2.53
N ALA A 55 -8.29 -13.65 -1.40
CA ALA A 55 -9.74 -13.55 -1.17
C ALA A 55 -10.44 -12.61 -2.14
N VAL A 56 -9.76 -11.54 -2.59
CA VAL A 56 -10.31 -10.57 -3.55
C VAL A 56 -10.13 -11.07 -4.99
N THR A 57 -8.94 -11.57 -5.33
CA THR A 57 -8.57 -11.83 -6.74
C THR A 57 -8.71 -13.28 -7.19
N GLY A 58 -8.85 -14.22 -6.25
CA GLY A 58 -8.74 -15.65 -6.53
C GLY A 58 -7.38 -16.08 -7.09
N ARG A 59 -6.40 -15.18 -7.22
CA ARG A 59 -5.08 -15.47 -7.78
C ARG A 59 -4.15 -16.00 -6.70
N VAL A 60 -3.61 -17.18 -6.95
CA VAL A 60 -2.71 -17.88 -6.02
C VAL A 60 -1.44 -17.06 -5.82
N CYS A 61 -0.97 -16.96 -4.57
CA CYS A 61 0.42 -16.65 -4.28
C CYS A 61 1.30 -17.55 -5.16
N ASN A 62 2.28 -17.06 -5.91
CA ASN A 62 3.18 -17.94 -6.66
C ASN A 62 4.09 -18.71 -5.66
N GLY A 63 3.54 -19.75 -5.02
CA GLY A 63 4.13 -20.51 -3.91
C GLY A 63 3.06 -21.00 -2.92
N PRO A 64 3.40 -21.90 -1.97
CA PRO A 64 2.47 -22.22 -0.90
C PRO A 64 2.20 -20.90 -0.16
N CYS A 65 0.92 -20.51 -0.04
CA CYS A 65 0.48 -19.48 0.87
C CYS A 65 0.69 -19.97 2.33
N SER A 66 1.89 -20.41 2.67
CA SER A 66 2.31 -21.00 3.94
C SER A 66 2.30 -19.99 5.07
N LEU A 67 2.08 -18.72 4.73
CA LEU A 67 2.17 -17.55 5.58
C LEU A 67 1.01 -16.58 5.27
N PRO A 68 -0.25 -16.96 5.55
CA PRO A 68 -1.45 -16.25 5.10
C PRO A 68 -1.57 -14.81 5.65
N ASP A 69 -0.99 -14.56 6.82
CA ASP A 69 -0.98 -13.26 7.50
C ASP A 69 0.27 -12.42 7.16
N HIS A 70 1.20 -12.93 6.34
CA HIS A 70 2.36 -12.15 5.93
C HIS A 70 2.00 -11.16 4.82
N PRO A 71 2.65 -9.97 4.80
CA PRO A 71 2.51 -9.01 3.73
C PRO A 71 2.74 -9.65 2.37
N LEU A 72 1.94 -9.25 1.40
CA LEU A 72 2.12 -9.64 0.01
C LEU A 72 3.43 -9.04 -0.51
N SER A 73 4.46 -9.88 -0.68
CA SER A 73 5.70 -9.46 -1.35
C SER A 73 5.44 -9.36 -2.85
N LEU A 74 5.19 -8.14 -3.33
CA LEU A 74 5.10 -7.87 -4.75
C LEU A 74 6.50 -7.73 -5.33
N SER A 75 6.91 -8.69 -6.15
CA SER A 75 8.15 -8.57 -6.92
C SER A 75 7.97 -7.46 -7.96
N LEU A 76 8.75 -6.38 -7.86
CA LEU A 76 8.71 -5.18 -8.70
C LEU A 76 9.07 -5.43 -10.19
N ASN A 77 9.33 -6.67 -10.60
CA ASN A 77 9.84 -7.05 -11.92
C ASN A 77 8.81 -7.77 -12.82
N SER A 78 7.53 -7.83 -12.45
CA SER A 78 6.50 -8.39 -13.34
C SER A 78 5.33 -7.43 -13.49
N ASN A 79 5.30 -6.77 -14.65
CA ASN A 79 4.15 -6.21 -15.36
C ASN A 79 2.95 -5.90 -14.45
N SER A 80 2.88 -4.63 -14.06
CA SER A 80 1.90 -3.95 -13.21
C SER A 80 0.43 -4.11 -13.65
N ASN A 81 -0.10 -5.34 -13.53
CA ASN A 81 -1.51 -5.65 -13.78
C ASN A 81 -2.19 -6.24 -12.53
N SER A 82 -1.47 -6.99 -11.69
CA SER A 82 -2.07 -7.68 -10.53
C SER A 82 -2.57 -6.74 -9.43
N LEU A 83 -1.94 -5.57 -9.23
CA LEU A 83 -2.42 -4.56 -8.26
C LEU A 83 -3.67 -3.82 -8.76
N ASN A 84 -3.70 -3.48 -10.04
CA ASN A 84 -4.85 -2.80 -10.63
C ASN A 84 -6.07 -3.71 -10.62
N VAL A 85 -5.88 -5.00 -10.96
CA VAL A 85 -6.94 -6.03 -10.85
C VAL A 85 -7.47 -6.12 -9.41
N PHE A 86 -6.59 -6.15 -8.41
CA PHE A 86 -7.02 -6.16 -7.01
C PHE A 86 -7.84 -4.91 -6.64
N LEU A 87 -7.41 -3.72 -7.08
CA LEU A 87 -8.16 -2.48 -6.81
C LEU A 87 -9.49 -2.43 -7.56
N GLU A 88 -9.56 -2.96 -8.78
CA GLU A 88 -10.80 -3.07 -9.56
C GLU A 88 -11.78 -4.04 -8.89
N GLU A 89 -11.33 -5.23 -8.50
CA GLU A 89 -12.17 -6.26 -7.87
C GLU A 89 -12.55 -5.93 -6.42
N LEU A 90 -11.72 -5.15 -5.71
CA LEU A 90 -12.09 -4.65 -4.39
C LEU A 90 -13.21 -3.61 -4.44
N ASN A 91 -13.26 -2.83 -5.54
CA ASN A 91 -14.23 -1.75 -5.72
C ASN A 91 -15.46 -2.15 -6.55
N SER A 92 -15.48 -3.36 -7.12
CA SER A 92 -16.63 -3.95 -7.83
C SER A 92 -17.65 -4.53 -6.86
#